data_AF-A0A946U676-F1
#
_entry.id   AF-A0A946U676-F1
#
_cell.length_a   1.000
_cell.length_b   1.000
_cell.length_c   1.000
_cell.angle_alpha   90.00
_cell.angle_beta   90.00
_cell.angle_gamma   90.00
#
_symmetry.space_group_name_H-M   'P 1'
#
loop_
_entity.id
_entity.type
_entity.pdbx_description
1 polymer ?
#
loop_
_entity_poly.entity_id
_entity_poly.type
_entity_poly.pdbx_seq_one_letter_code
_entity_poly.pdbx_strand_id
1 'polypeptide(L)'
;IEVIDVRIKRIELAQEVRNSVYSRMETERKSIANKFRSEGAEEAEKIQAFADKERTIILANAYRDSEKIRGNGDAISASNYAEAYSQDVDFYSFYRSLESYKKSFNQQGDILILNPDSEFFRYFNPSN
;
A
#
# COMPACT_ATOMS: atom_id res chain seq x y z
N ILE A 1 -67.11 33.90 -40.29
CA ILE A 1 -66.56 32.54 -40.02
C ILE A 1 -65.44 32.75 -39.02
N GLU A 2 -65.60 32.24 -37.80
CA GLU A 2 -64.65 32.40 -36.70
C GLU A 2 -64.06 31.03 -36.38
N VAL A 3 -62.73 30.91 -36.38
CA VAL A 3 -62.00 29.64 -36.21
C VAL A 3 -61.62 29.51 -34.73
N ILE A 4 -62.03 28.41 -34.10
CA ILE A 4 -61.95 28.22 -32.64
C ILE A 4 -60.73 27.37 -32.22
N ASP A 5 -60.24 26.42 -33.05
CA ASP A 5 -59.03 25.62 -32.77
C ASP A 5 -58.54 24.87 -34.03
N VAL A 6 -57.22 24.69 -34.17
CA VAL A 6 -56.58 23.91 -35.26
C VAL A 6 -55.68 22.85 -34.63
N ARG A 7 -56.04 21.57 -34.82
CA ARG A 7 -55.24 20.42 -34.36
C ARG A 7 -54.76 19.58 -35.53
N ILE A 8 -53.47 19.26 -35.53
CA ILE A 8 -52.87 18.34 -36.49
C ILE A 8 -53.27 16.91 -36.09
N LYS A 9 -54.03 16.24 -36.96
CA LYS A 9 -54.57 14.90 -36.70
C LYS A 9 -53.52 13.79 -36.97
N ARG A 10 -52.67 13.98 -37.98
CA ARG A 10 -51.58 13.05 -38.35
C ARG A 10 -50.61 13.74 -39.30
N ILE A 11 -49.31 13.57 -39.08
CA ILE A 11 -48.27 13.93 -40.05
C ILE A 11 -47.84 12.63 -40.69
N GLU A 12 -48.22 12.40 -41.95
CA GLU A 12 -47.73 11.26 -42.72
C GLU A 12 -46.56 11.72 -43.59
N LEU A 13 -45.39 11.15 -43.35
CA LEU A 13 -44.25 11.26 -44.26
C LEU A 13 -44.51 10.38 -45.48
N ALA A 14 -44.24 10.90 -46.69
CA ALA A 14 -44.30 10.12 -47.91
C ALA A 14 -43.46 8.84 -47.80
N GLN A 15 -44.01 7.70 -48.24
CA GLN A 15 -43.42 6.37 -47.98
C GLN A 15 -41.96 6.25 -48.46
N GLU A 16 -41.58 6.96 -49.52
CA GLU A 16 -40.22 6.99 -50.08
C GLU A 16 -39.17 7.55 -49.12
N VAL A 17 -39.51 8.53 -48.28
CA VAL A 17 -38.53 9.24 -47.43
C VAL A 17 -38.44 8.69 -46.01
N ARG A 18 -39.47 7.95 -45.56
CA ARG A 18 -39.54 7.42 -44.18
C ARG A 18 -38.34 6.56 -43.82
N ASN A 19 -37.95 5.63 -44.70
CA ASN A 19 -36.87 4.68 -44.42
C ASN A 19 -35.52 5.38 -44.25
N SER A 20 -35.26 6.43 -45.03
CA SER A 20 -34.05 7.26 -44.93
C SER A 20 -34.00 8.03 -43.60
N VAL A 21 -35.12 8.64 -43.20
CA VAL A 21 -35.22 9.37 -41.93
C VAL A 21 -35.02 8.42 -40.74
N TYR A 22 -35.68 7.26 -40.73
CA TYR A 22 -35.51 6.26 -39.66
C TYR A 22 -34.06 5.75 -39.58
N SER A 23 -33.42 5.47 -40.71
CA SER A 23 -32.01 5.01 -40.74
C SER A 23 -31.06 6.08 -40.19
N ARG A 24 -31.31 7.35 -40.51
CA ARG A 24 -30.53 8.47 -39.96
C ARG A 24 -30.73 8.62 -38.45
N MET A 25 -31.96 8.55 -37.97
CA MET A 25 -32.27 8.62 -36.54
C MET A 25 -31.62 7.47 -35.76
N GLU A 26 -31.62 6.25 -36.32
CA GLU A 26 -30.96 5.09 -35.70
C GLU A 26 -29.44 5.30 -35.62
N THR A 27 -28.83 5.82 -36.69
CA THR A 27 -27.39 6.10 -36.74
C THR A 27 -27.00 7.20 -35.76
N GLU A 28 -27.77 8.30 -35.69
CA GLU A 28 -27.57 9.36 -34.70
C GLU A 28 -27.70 8.84 -33.27
N ARG A 29 -28.72 8.02 -32.97
CA ARG A 29 -28.87 7.41 -31.65
C ARG A 29 -27.71 6.47 -31.30
N LYS A 30 -27.25 5.65 -32.24
CA LYS A 30 -26.06 4.79 -32.05
C LYS A 30 -24.81 5.63 -31.79
N SER A 31 -24.63 6.72 -32.54
CA SER A 31 -23.49 7.64 -32.35
C SER A 31 -23.53 8.32 -30.97
N ILE A 32 -24.69 8.78 -30.53
CA ILE A 32 -24.87 9.38 -29.19
C ILE A 32 -24.59 8.35 -28.09
N ALA A 33 -25.10 7.13 -28.22
CA ALA A 33 -24.85 6.07 -27.26
C ALA A 33 -23.36 5.70 -27.18
N ASN A 34 -22.66 5.63 -28.33
CA ASN A 34 -21.23 5.38 -28.36
C ASN A 34 -20.46 6.52 -27.70
N LYS A 35 -20.82 7.78 -27.97
CA LYS A 35 -20.21 8.95 -27.33
C LYS A 35 -20.32 8.87 -25.80
N PHE A 36 -21.51 8.62 -25.26
CA PHE A 36 -21.69 8.49 -23.81
C PHE A 36 -20.91 7.32 -23.20
N ARG A 37 -20.78 6.19 -23.91
CA ARG A 37 -19.95 5.08 -23.44
C ARG A 37 -18.47 5.43 -23.43
N SER A 38 -17.98 6.15 -24.45
CA SER A 38 -16.60 6.61 -24.51
C SER A 38 -16.30 7.61 -23.40
N GLU A 39 -17.17 8.59 -23.18
CA GLU A 39 -17.04 9.57 -22.09
C GLU A 39 -17.07 8.89 -20.72
N GLY A 40 -17.98 7.93 -20.52
CA GLY A 40 -18.05 7.16 -19.28
C GLY A 40 -16.81 6.30 -19.03
N ALA A 41 -16.23 5.71 -20.09
CA ALA A 41 -14.99 4.94 -19.99
C ALA A 41 -13.78 5.83 -19.67
N GLU A 42 -13.67 6.99 -20.32
CA GLU A 42 -12.61 7.97 -20.06
C GLU A 42 -12.63 8.45 -18.61
N GLU A 43 -13.81 8.86 -18.11
CA GLU A 43 -13.92 9.34 -16.74
C GLU A 43 -13.64 8.22 -15.73
N ALA A 44 -14.09 6.99 -16.01
CA ALA A 44 -13.77 5.83 -15.17
C ALA A 44 -12.26 5.54 -15.12
N GLU A 45 -11.57 5.57 -16.26
CA GLU A 45 -10.12 5.37 -16.33
C GLU A 45 -9.37 6.47 -15.56
N LYS A 46 -9.80 7.72 -15.69
CA LYS A 46 -9.24 8.85 -14.94
C LYS A 46 -9.41 8.69 -13.44
N ILE A 47 -10.59 8.29 -12.98
CA ILE A 47 -10.86 8.03 -11.55
C ILE A 47 -9.98 6.90 -11.03
N GLN A 48 -9.85 5.80 -11.79
CA GLN A 48 -9.02 4.66 -11.41
C GLN A 48 -7.54 5.07 -11.31
N ALA A 49 -7.01 5.75 -12.32
CA ALA A 49 -5.62 6.22 -12.33
C ALA A 49 -5.33 7.18 -11.16
N PHE A 50 -6.29 8.06 -10.82
CA PHE A 50 -6.16 8.95 -9.68
C PHE A 50 -6.16 8.18 -8.35
N ALA A 51 -7.08 7.22 -8.18
CA ALA A 51 -7.16 6.38 -7.00
C ALA A 51 -5.89 5.54 -6.80
N ASP A 52 -5.33 4.97 -7.87
CA ASP A 52 -4.09 4.19 -7.82
C ASP A 52 -2.89 5.06 -7.44
N LYS A 53 -2.83 6.29 -7.97
CA LYS A 53 -1.82 7.28 -7.57
C LYS A 53 -1.93 7.61 -6.09
N GLU A 54 -3.13 7.93 -5.59
CA GLU A 54 -3.34 8.26 -4.18
C GLU A 54 -2.98 7.09 -3.27
N ARG A 55 -3.41 5.87 -3.61
CA ARG A 55 -3.06 4.65 -2.89
C ARG A 55 -1.54 4.50 -2.77
N THR A 56 -0.82 4.70 -3.87
CA THR A 56 0.64 4.60 -3.89
C THR A 56 1.29 5.63 -2.97
N ILE A 57 0.82 6.89 -3.01
CA ILE A 57 1.31 7.96 -2.15
C ILE A 57 1.06 7.66 -0.67
N ILE A 58 -0.14 7.17 -0.33
CA ILE A 58 -0.50 6.84 1.06
C ILE A 58 0.39 5.73 1.58
N LEU A 59 0.57 4.65 0.82
CA LEU A 59 1.44 3.54 1.20
C LEU A 59 2.90 3.98 1.35
N ALA A 60 3.40 4.82 0.44
CA ALA A 60 4.76 5.34 0.50
C ALA A 60 4.98 6.24 1.73
N ASN A 61 4.01 7.11 2.05
CA ASN A 61 4.06 7.95 3.24
C ASN A 61 4.00 7.11 4.52
N ALA A 62 3.08 6.14 4.60
CA ALA A 62 2.97 5.25 5.74
C ALA A 62 4.27 4.47 5.97
N TYR A 63 4.87 3.94 4.90
CA TYR A 63 6.16 3.24 4.98
C TYR A 63 7.28 4.16 5.47
N ARG A 64 7.43 5.35 4.86
CA ARG A 64 8.42 6.35 5.29
C ARG A 64 8.27 6.69 6.78
N ASP A 65 7.04 6.91 7.23
CA ASP A 65 6.79 7.32 8.60
C ASP A 65 7.03 6.17 9.58
N SER A 66 6.72 4.92 9.18
CA SER A 66 7.07 3.72 9.95
C SER A 66 8.58 3.54 10.10
N GLU A 67 9.36 3.75 9.03
CA GLU A 67 10.81 3.65 9.05
C GLU A 67 11.44 4.76 9.90
N LYS A 68 10.88 5.98 9.87
CA LYS A 68 11.30 7.07 10.78
C LYS A 68 11.06 6.72 12.24
N ILE A 69 9.89 6.19 12.58
CA ILE A 69 9.56 5.80 13.96
C ILE A 69 10.50 4.68 14.41
N ARG A 70 10.72 3.66 13.57
CA ARG A 70 11.67 2.58 13.85
C ARG A 70 13.08 3.12 14.07
N GLY A 71 13.58 3.95 13.15
CA GLY A 71 14.91 4.55 13.27
C GLY A 71 15.08 5.41 14.52
N ASN A 72 14.05 6.18 14.92
CA ASN A 72 14.08 6.93 16.18
C ASN A 72 14.09 6.00 17.39
N GLY A 73 13.31 4.92 17.38
CA GLY A 73 13.30 3.91 18.43
C GLY A 73 14.66 3.22 18.58
N ASP A 74 15.26 2.82 17.46
CA ASP A 74 16.59 2.19 17.42
C ASP A 74 17.67 3.16 17.92
N ALA A 75 17.60 4.44 17.54
CA ALA A 75 18.53 5.46 18.01
C ALA A 75 18.43 5.70 19.52
N ILE A 76 17.21 5.81 20.06
CA ILE A 76 16.99 5.95 21.51
C ILE A 76 17.48 4.70 22.24
N SER A 77 17.16 3.51 21.73
CA SER A 77 17.61 2.25 22.31
C SER A 77 19.13 2.17 22.34
N ALA A 78 19.80 2.43 21.22
CA ALA A 78 21.25 2.44 21.12
C ALA A 78 21.89 3.47 22.06
N SER A 79 21.30 4.67 22.17
CA SER A 79 21.76 5.71 23.10
C SER A 79 21.67 5.26 24.55
N ASN A 80 20.53 4.70 24.96
CA ASN A 80 20.33 4.18 26.32
C ASN A 80 21.27 3.01 26.63
N TYR A 81 21.48 2.11 25.66
CA TYR A 81 22.44 1.02 25.82
C TYR A 81 23.88 1.53 25.95
N ALA A 82 24.27 2.56 25.17
CA ALA A 82 25.59 3.16 25.26
C ALA A 82 25.79 3.89 26.60
N GLU A 83 24.78 4.60 27.09
CA GLU A 83 24.80 5.25 28.39
C GLU A 83 24.91 4.23 29.53
N ALA A 84 24.10 3.17 29.50
CA ALA A 84 24.19 2.07 30.47
C ALA A 84 25.55 1.35 30.42
N TYR A 85 26.09 1.13 29.21
CA TYR A 85 27.43 0.55 29.02
C TYR A 85 28.53 1.42 29.62
N SER A 86 28.40 2.75 29.50
CA SER A 86 29.40 3.69 30.02
C SER A 86 29.47 3.76 31.54
N GLN A 87 28.43 3.30 32.25
CA GLN A 87 28.42 3.28 33.72
C GLN A 87 29.28 2.15 34.30
N ASP A 88 29.26 0.96 33.70
CA ASP A 88 30.13 -0.16 34.07
C ASP A 88 30.29 -1.14 32.89
N VAL A 89 31.40 -0.99 32.19
CA VAL A 89 31.75 -1.76 30.97
C VAL A 89 31.96 -3.24 31.28
N ASP A 90 32.56 -3.54 32.44
CA ASP A 90 32.94 -4.90 32.82
C ASP A 90 31.71 -5.69 33.28
N PHE A 91 30.84 -5.07 34.08
CA PHE A 91 29.59 -5.69 34.52
C PHE A 91 28.63 -5.98 33.37
N TYR A 92 28.49 -5.05 32.42
CA TYR A 92 27.61 -5.25 31.27
C TYR A 92 28.12 -6.35 30.32
N SER A 93 29.43 -6.39 30.06
CA SER A 93 30.05 -7.45 29.23
C SER A 93 29.81 -8.84 29.84
N PHE A 94 29.90 -8.95 31.17
CA PHE A 94 29.51 -10.14 31.91
C PHE A 94 28.01 -10.46 31.79
N TYR A 95 27.12 -9.50 32.04
CA TYR A 95 25.67 -9.72 31.99
C TYR A 95 25.17 -10.10 30.57
N ARG A 96 25.70 -9.48 29.53
CA ARG A 96 25.38 -9.79 28.13
C ARG A 96 25.88 -11.18 27.72
N SER A 97 27.04 -11.60 28.24
CA SER A 97 27.52 -12.97 28.05
C SER A 97 26.56 -13.98 28.70
N LEU A 98 26.08 -13.71 29.91
CA LEU A 98 25.07 -14.52 30.61
C LEU A 98 23.74 -14.63 29.87
N GLU A 99 23.25 -13.52 29.31
CA GLU A 99 22.00 -13.55 28.54
C GLU A 99 22.15 -14.33 27.22
N SER A 100 23.32 -14.23 26.58
CA SER A 100 23.66 -15.00 25.38
C SER A 100 23.73 -16.50 25.69
N TYR A 101 24.33 -16.88 26.82
CA TYR A 101 24.30 -18.28 27.29
C TYR A 101 22.86 -18.76 27.49
N LYS A 102 22.03 -17.99 28.19
CA LYS A 102 20.63 -18.35 28.44
C LYS A 102 19.84 -18.56 27.14
N LYS A 103 20.09 -17.73 26.11
CA LYS A 103 19.44 -17.86 24.80
C LYS A 103 19.93 -19.11 24.06
N SER A 104 21.24 -19.38 24.04
CA SER A 104 21.81 -20.57 23.38
C SER A 104 21.40 -21.88 24.06
N PHE A 105 21.24 -21.89 25.39
CA PHE A 105 20.83 -23.09 26.15
C PHE A 105 19.32 -23.33 26.19
N ASN A 106 18.50 -22.41 25.65
CA ASN A 106 17.04 -22.54 25.61
C ASN A 106 16.51 -23.33 24.39
N GLN A 107 17.38 -23.76 23.46
CA GLN A 107 17.01 -24.65 22.35
C GLN A 107 17.40 -26.10 22.69
N GLN A 108 16.39 -26.94 22.89
CA GLN A 108 16.57 -28.37 23.17
C GLN A 108 17.10 -29.10 21.93
N GLY A 109 18.41 -29.38 21.90
CA GLY A 109 19.02 -30.27 20.90
C GLY A 109 20.33 -29.83 20.25
N ASP A 110 20.85 -28.62 20.54
CA ASP A 110 22.08 -28.15 19.90
C ASP A 110 23.34 -28.79 20.51
N ILE A 111 24.05 -29.58 19.69
CA ILE A 111 25.41 -30.06 20.00
C ILE A 111 26.36 -28.87 19.84
N LEU A 112 26.65 -28.20 20.95
CA LEU A 112 27.62 -27.11 21.01
C LEU A 112 29.05 -27.68 20.98
N ILE A 113 29.72 -27.63 19.83
CA ILE A 113 31.17 -27.89 19.73
C ILE A 113 31.88 -26.64 20.23
N LEU A 114 32.24 -26.65 21.51
CA LEU A 114 32.83 -25.51 22.20
C LEU A 114 34.33 -25.72 22.38
N ASN A 115 35.12 -24.77 21.89
CA ASN A 115 36.55 -24.72 22.18
C ASN A 115 36.72 -24.05 23.58
N PRO A 116 37.41 -24.68 24.55
CA PRO A 116 37.56 -24.16 25.93
C PRO A 116 38.24 -22.79 26.02
N ASP A 117 39.04 -22.43 25.00
CA ASP A 117 39.77 -21.17 24.90
C ASP A 117 38.96 -20.05 24.20
N SER A 118 37.69 -20.27 23.91
CA SER A 118 36.84 -19.27 23.27
C SER A 118 36.61 -18.07 24.20
N GLU A 119 36.62 -16.84 23.66
CA GLU A 119 36.20 -15.63 24.38
C GLU A 119 34.80 -15.77 25.00
N PHE A 120 34.01 -16.69 24.46
CA PHE A 120 32.71 -17.10 24.98
C PHE A 120 32.74 -17.69 26.39
N PHE A 121 33.87 -18.13 26.98
CA PHE A 121 33.94 -18.60 28.37
C PHE A 121 34.89 -17.78 29.25
N ARG A 122 35.29 -16.58 28.81
CA ARG A 122 36.25 -15.72 29.53
C ARG A 122 35.89 -15.47 30.99
N TYR A 123 34.60 -15.38 31.32
CA TYR A 123 34.12 -15.14 32.69
C TYR A 123 33.89 -16.42 33.52
N PHE A 124 33.93 -17.60 32.89
CA PHE A 124 33.79 -18.90 33.57
C PHE A 124 35.12 -19.62 33.77
N ASN A 125 36.19 -19.16 33.12
CA ASN A 125 37.53 -19.62 33.37
C ASN A 125 38.18 -18.69 34.42
N PRO A 126 38.23 -19.07 35.71
CA PRO A 126 39.04 -18.34 36.68
C PRO A 126 40.50 -18.54 36.26
N SER A 127 41.05 -17.54 35.58
CA SER A 127 42.49 -17.47 35.35
C SER A 127 43.12 -17.11 36.69
N ASN A 128 43.87 -18.04 37.28
CA ASN A 128 44.86 -17.70 38.30
C ASN A 128 45.90 -16.73 37.72
#